data_AF-A0A1H7X549-F1
#
_entry.id   AF-A0A1H7X549-F1
#
_cell.length_a   1.000
_cell.length_b   1.000
_cell.length_c   1.000
_cell.angle_alpha   90.00
_cell.angle_beta   90.00
_cell.angle_gamma   90.00
#
_symmetry.space_group_name_H-M   'P 1'
#
loop_
_entity.id
_entity.type
_entity.pdbx_description
1 polymer ?
#
loop_
_entity_poly.entity_id
_entity_poly.type
_entity_poly.pdbx_seq_one_letter_code
_entity_poly.pdbx_strand_id
1 'polypeptide(L)'
;MLNKLNNLTTQAYVSVTEAYRNFREDNRGVTAIEYGLIAVFIAAFVITVFSSDTGFIAQMKSKFTELGSKISSVGFSSTAAGGTTGG
;
A
#
# COMPACT_ATOMS: atom_id res chain seq x y z
N MET A 1 0.09 -63.48 9.38
CA MET A 1 -1.05 -62.53 9.26
C MET A 1 -1.04 -61.42 10.32
N LEU A 2 -0.56 -61.65 11.56
CA LEU A 2 -0.56 -60.63 12.63
C LEU A 2 0.35 -59.41 12.39
N ASN A 3 1.50 -59.54 11.73
CA ASN A 3 2.40 -58.40 11.44
C ASN A 3 1.80 -57.33 10.51
N LYS A 4 0.84 -57.71 9.66
CA LYS A 4 0.22 -56.78 8.71
C LYS A 4 -0.70 -55.79 9.44
N LEU A 5 -1.39 -56.26 10.48
CA LEU A 5 -2.28 -55.47 11.33
C LEU A 5 -1.49 -54.46 12.18
N ASN A 6 -0.36 -54.88 12.78
CA ASN A 6 0.47 -53.99 13.59
C ASN A 6 1.06 -52.83 12.76
N ASN A 7 1.51 -53.12 11.54
CA ASN A 7 2.02 -52.10 10.64
C ASN A 7 0.92 -51.11 10.20
N LEU A 8 -0.30 -51.59 9.95
CA LEU A 8 -1.45 -50.74 9.62
C LEU A 8 -1.86 -49.83 10.78
N THR A 9 -1.86 -50.32 12.02
CA THR A 9 -2.16 -49.48 13.20
C THR A 9 -1.08 -48.43 13.45
N THR A 10 0.21 -48.76 13.25
CA THR A 10 1.29 -47.77 13.33
C THR A 10 1.20 -46.75 12.21
N GLN A 11 0.96 -47.16 10.96
CA GLN A 11 0.78 -46.23 9.84
C GLN A 11 -0.43 -45.32 10.04
N ALA A 12 -1.54 -45.85 10.55
CA ALA A 12 -2.70 -45.04 10.89
C ALA A 12 -2.36 -43.99 11.96
N TYR A 13 -1.68 -44.39 13.04
CA TYR A 13 -1.24 -43.47 14.10
C TYR A 13 -0.30 -42.37 13.60
N VAL A 14 0.67 -42.73 12.75
CA VAL A 14 1.59 -41.76 12.13
C VAL A 14 0.83 -40.83 11.18
N SER A 15 -0.05 -41.36 10.34
CA SER A 15 -0.80 -40.56 9.36
C SER A 15 -1.71 -39.51 10.03
N VAL A 16 -2.37 -39.86 11.13
CA VAL A 16 -3.21 -38.92 11.88
C VAL A 16 -2.36 -37.86 12.58
N THR A 17 -1.22 -38.25 13.15
CA THR A 17 -0.29 -37.32 13.81
C THR A 17 0.32 -36.34 12.79
N GLU A 18 0.73 -36.83 11.61
CA GLU A 18 1.27 -36.00 10.54
C GLU A 18 0.20 -35.11 9.91
N ALA A 19 -1.01 -35.61 9.70
CA ALA A 19 -2.13 -34.79 9.22
C ALA A 19 -2.42 -33.62 10.17
N TYR A 20 -2.40 -33.84 11.48
CA TYR A 20 -2.58 -32.78 12.46
C TYR A 20 -1.43 -31.76 12.45
N ARG A 21 -0.18 -32.22 12.35
CA ARG A 21 0.99 -31.33 12.24
C ARG A 21 0.95 -30.51 10.97
N ASN A 22 0.67 -31.15 9.83
CA ASN A 22 0.52 -30.49 8.54
C ASN A 22 -0.61 -29.45 8.57
N PHE A 23 -1.75 -29.76 9.20
CA PHE A 23 -2.85 -28.80 9.35
C PHE A 23 -2.48 -27.59 10.23
N ARG A 24 -1.75 -27.81 11.33
CA ARG A 24 -1.30 -26.71 12.21
C ARG A 24 -0.22 -25.84 11.56
N GLU A 25 0.63 -26.45 10.74
CA GLU A 25 1.69 -25.76 9.99
C GLU A 25 1.18 -25.21 8.64
N ASP A 26 -0.07 -25.51 8.27
CA ASP A 26 -0.70 -25.00 7.05
C ASP A 26 -1.13 -23.54 7.22
N ASN A 27 -0.28 -22.65 6.72
CA ASN A 27 -0.51 -21.20 6.73
C ASN A 27 -1.33 -20.71 5.51
N ARG A 28 -1.77 -21.61 4.63
CA ARG A 28 -2.48 -21.25 3.38
C ARG A 28 -3.84 -20.61 3.65
N GLY A 29 -4.47 -20.93 4.79
CA GLY A 29 -5.71 -20.28 5.25
C GLY A 29 -5.48 -18.93 5.96
N VAL A 30 -4.41 -18.80 6.75
CA VAL A 30 -4.04 -17.57 7.48
C VAL A 30 -3.59 -16.46 6.51
N THR A 31 -2.88 -16.86 5.46
CA THR A 31 -2.49 -16.01 4.32
C THR A 31 -3.71 -15.33 3.68
N ALA A 32 -4.80 -16.06 3.44
CA ALA A 32 -5.96 -15.51 2.73
C ALA A 32 -6.69 -14.42 3.51
N ILE A 33 -6.85 -14.58 4.83
CA ILE A 33 -7.58 -13.62 5.66
C ILE A 33 -6.75 -12.36 5.98
N GLU A 34 -5.44 -12.51 6.16
CA GLU A 34 -4.53 -11.39 6.44
C GLU A 34 -4.32 -10.50 5.21
N TYR A 35 -3.97 -11.10 4.07
CA TYR A 35 -3.83 -10.35 2.82
C TYR A 35 -5.19 -9.81 2.34
N GLY A 36 -6.29 -10.50 2.67
CA GLY A 36 -7.65 -10.00 2.44
C GLY A 36 -7.93 -8.69 3.18
N LEU A 37 -7.60 -8.62 4.48
CA LEU A 37 -7.78 -7.40 5.27
C LEU A 37 -6.85 -6.27 4.83
N ILE A 38 -5.58 -6.59 4.52
CA ILE A 38 -4.62 -5.61 3.98
C ILE A 38 -5.13 -5.02 2.66
N ALA A 39 -5.69 -5.84 1.78
CA ALA A 39 -6.26 -5.38 0.51
C ALA A 39 -7.42 -4.38 0.70
N VAL A 40 -8.29 -4.62 1.69
CA VAL A 40 -9.37 -3.69 2.04
C VAL A 40 -8.81 -2.34 2.49
N PHE A 41 -7.79 -2.35 3.36
CA PHE A 41 -7.16 -1.11 3.82
C PHE A 41 -6.46 -0.35 2.69
N ILE A 42 -5.74 -1.06 1.81
CA ILE A 42 -5.10 -0.44 0.64
C ILE A 42 -6.15 0.18 -0.29
N ALA A 43 -7.27 -0.52 -0.56
CA ALA A 43 -8.34 0.00 -1.40
C ALA A 43 -8.95 1.28 -0.80
N ALA A 44 -9.28 1.26 0.50
CA ALA A 44 -9.82 2.44 1.19
C ALA A 44 -8.82 3.62 1.19
N PHE A 45 -7.53 3.34 1.39
CA PHE A 45 -6.46 4.34 1.34
C PHE A 45 -6.37 4.99 -0.04
N VAL A 46 -6.34 4.19 -1.11
CA VAL A 46 -6.29 4.70 -2.49
C VAL A 46 -7.53 5.57 -2.77
N ILE A 47 -8.74 5.09 -2.46
CA ILE A 47 -9.96 5.89 -2.68
C ILE A 47 -9.87 7.23 -1.94
N THR A 48 -9.41 7.24 -0.69
CA THR A 48 -9.30 8.47 0.10
C THR A 48 -8.29 9.46 -0.49
N VAL A 49 -7.13 8.98 -0.93
CA VAL A 49 -6.07 9.81 -1.54
C VAL A 49 -6.51 10.41 -2.87
N PHE A 50 -7.23 9.63 -3.69
CA PHE A 50 -7.54 9.99 -5.07
C PHE A 50 -8.93 10.63 -5.26
N SER A 51 -9.90 10.36 -4.39
CA SER A 51 -11.29 10.84 -4.55
C SER A 51 -11.64 12.04 -3.68
N SER A 52 -10.79 12.43 -2.73
CA SER A 52 -11.06 13.61 -1.89
C SER A 52 -10.64 14.91 -2.58
N ASP A 53 -11.58 15.85 -2.68
CA ASP A 53 -11.34 17.22 -3.18
C ASP A 53 -10.38 18.02 -2.28
N THR A 54 -10.21 17.60 -1.02
CA THR A 54 -9.22 18.13 -0.07
C THR A 54 -8.09 17.14 0.21
N GLY A 55 -8.05 16.05 -0.56
CA GLY A 55 -7.09 14.96 -0.43
C GLY A 55 -5.67 15.36 -0.80
N PHE A 56 -4.78 14.39 -0.67
CA PHE A 56 -3.35 14.57 -0.93
C PHE A 56 -3.05 15.18 -2.30
N ILE A 57 -3.75 14.75 -3.35
CA ILE A 57 -3.55 15.25 -4.72
C ILE A 57 -3.96 16.72 -4.86
N ALA A 58 -5.06 17.14 -4.24
CA ALA A 58 -5.51 18.53 -4.28
C ALA A 58 -4.53 19.46 -3.57
N GLN A 59 -4.00 19.04 -2.42
CA GLN A 59 -2.98 19.81 -1.70
C GLN A 59 -1.66 19.89 -2.48
N MET A 60 -1.23 18.80 -3.11
CA MET A 60 -0.05 18.81 -3.98
C MET A 60 -0.21 19.78 -5.15
N LYS A 61 -1.35 19.73 -5.86
CA LYS A 61 -1.67 20.68 -6.93
C LYS A 61 -1.61 22.12 -6.42
N SER A 62 -2.23 22.40 -5.29
CA SER A 62 -2.23 23.74 -4.68
C SER A 62 -0.80 24.25 -4.39
N LYS A 63 0.07 23.40 -3.82
CA LYS A 63 1.45 23.78 -3.51
C LYS A 63 2.31 24.01 -4.76
N PHE A 64 2.13 23.20 -5.80
CA PHE A 64 2.84 23.43 -7.07
C PHE A 64 2.35 24.70 -7.78
N THR A 65 1.04 24.99 -7.75
CA THR A 65 0.50 26.26 -8.26
C THR A 65 1.06 27.45 -7.48
N GLU A 66 1.09 27.36 -6.15
CA GLU A 66 1.68 28.41 -5.31
C GLU A 66 3.16 28.65 -5.65
N LEU A 67 3.94 27.57 -5.80
CA LEU A 67 5.34 27.64 -6.18
C LEU A 67 5.53 28.28 -7.57
N GLY A 68 4.74 27.87 -8.56
CA GLY A 68 4.76 28.45 -9.90
C GLY A 68 4.44 29.94 -9.90
N SER A 69 3.43 30.36 -9.13
CA SER A 69 3.10 31.77 -8.94
C SER A 69 4.25 32.54 -8.29
N LYS A 70 4.90 31.98 -7.27
CA LYS A 70 6.07 32.62 -6.64
C LYS A 70 7.22 32.78 -7.61
N ILE A 71 7.57 31.74 -8.36
CA ILE A 71 8.64 31.80 -9.38
C ILE A 71 8.31 32.87 -10.44
N SER A 72 7.07 32.89 -10.93
CA SER A 72 6.62 33.87 -11.93
C SER A 72 6.63 35.31 -11.38
N SER A 73 6.36 35.48 -10.07
CA SER A 73 6.42 36.78 -9.41
C SER A 73 7.85 37.26 -9.15
N VAL A 74 8.82 36.34 -9.06
CA VAL A 74 10.23 36.64 -8.71
C VAL A 74 11.07 36.95 -9.95
N GLY A 75 10.63 36.62 -11.17
CA GLY A 75 11.22 37.11 -12.42
C GLY A 75 10.16 37.17 -13.51
N PHE A 76 9.70 38.33 -13.97
CA PHE A 76 10.49 39.38 -14.59
C PHE A 76 9.93 40.76 -14.18
N SER A 77 10.20 41.22 -12.95
CA SER A 77 10.40 42.66 -12.82
C SER A 77 11.72 42.94 -13.52
N SER A 78 11.64 43.20 -14.82
CA SER A 78 12.57 44.16 -15.40
C SER A 78 12.41 45.40 -14.55
N THR A 79 13.26 45.52 -13.52
CA THR A 79 13.74 46.80 -13.08
C THR A 79 14.26 47.47 -14.35
N ALA A 80 13.40 48.21 -15.03
CA ALA A 80 13.81 49.26 -15.94
C ALA A 80 14.39 50.36 -15.04
N ALA A 81 15.61 50.11 -14.55
CA ALA A 81 16.45 51.15 -14.00
C ALA A 81 17.03 51.92 -15.19
N GLY A 82 16.61 53.17 -15.34
CA GLY A 82 17.37 54.22 -16.04
C GLY A 82 16.66 54.90 -17.19
N GLY A 83 16.28 56.17 -17.00
CA GLY A 83 15.93 57.08 -18.11
C GLY A 83 15.06 58.27 -17.72
N THR A 84 15.66 59.31 -17.15
CA THR A 84 15.11 60.66 -16.99
C THR A 84 14.79 61.32 -18.33
N THR A 85 13.65 62.02 -18.46
CA THR A 85 13.43 63.21 -19.33
C THR A 85 12.04 63.76 -18.95
N GLY A 86 11.84 64.99 -18.47
CA GLY A 86 12.46 66.24 -18.87
C GLY A 86 11.54 66.93 -19.89
N GLY A 87 10.60 67.74 -19.40
CA GLY A 87 9.61 68.51 -20.16
C GLY A 87 8.64 69.23 -19.23
#